data_AF-A0A0M8W5W8-F1
#
_entry.id   AF-A0A0M8W5W8-F1
#
_cell.length_a   1.000
_cell.length_b   1.000
_cell.length_c   1.000
_cell.angle_alpha   90.00
_cell.angle_beta   90.00
_cell.angle_gamma   90.00
#
_symmetry.space_group_name_H-M   'P 1'
#
loop_
_entity.id
_entity.type
_entity.pdbx_description
1 polymer ?
#
loop_
_entity_poly.entity_id
_entity_poly.type
_entity_poly.pdbx_seq_one_letter_code
_entity_poly.pdbx_strand_id
1 'polypeptide(L)'
;MRRGVHPNLISWTKARGLFVRIDRGTKWGNPFIIGCDGDRPTVIYRYEEHLARNGSLLAALGELAGKALGCWCAPRWCHGDILAGILYAGL
;
A
#
# COMPACT_ATOMS: atom_id res chain seq x y z
N MET A 1 0.53 -8.71 5.69
CA MET A 1 1.30 -9.62 4.83
C MET A 1 0.77 -11.03 4.96
N ARG A 2 0.54 -11.75 3.87
CA ARG A 2 0.19 -13.17 3.98
C ARG A 2 1.41 -13.99 4.37
N ARG A 3 1.27 -14.85 5.39
CA ARG A 3 2.34 -15.81 5.76
C ARG A 3 2.69 -16.68 4.56
N GLY A 4 3.97 -17.01 4.41
CA GLY A 4 4.49 -17.86 3.32
C GLY A 4 4.73 -17.16 1.99
N VAL A 5 4.29 -15.90 1.80
CA VAL A 5 4.57 -15.14 0.58
C VAL A 5 5.89 -14.38 0.72
N HIS A 6 6.86 -14.69 -0.15
CA HIS A 6 8.21 -14.10 -0.18
C HIS A 6 8.91 -13.95 1.20
N PRO A 7 9.03 -15.02 2.00
CA PRO A 7 9.54 -14.93 3.38
C PRO A 7 10.98 -14.39 3.45
N ASN A 8 11.84 -14.76 2.50
CA ASN A 8 13.23 -14.29 2.46
C ASN A 8 13.32 -12.80 2.10
N LEU A 9 12.53 -12.34 1.11
CA LEU A 9 12.48 -10.92 0.73
C LEU A 9 11.94 -10.06 1.88
N ILE A 10 10.87 -10.50 2.54
CA ILE A 10 10.30 -9.78 3.69
C ILE A 10 11.32 -9.71 4.83
N SER A 11 12.01 -10.80 5.13
CA SER A 11 13.03 -10.82 6.19
C SER A 11 14.21 -9.91 5.84
N TRP A 12 14.70 -9.97 4.61
CA TRP A 12 15.79 -9.15 4.11
C TRP A 12 15.46 -7.65 4.11
N THR A 13 14.26 -7.27 3.67
CA THR A 13 13.81 -5.86 3.65
C THR A 13 13.63 -5.31 5.07
N LYS A 14 13.10 -6.12 6.00
CA LYS A 14 13.02 -5.74 7.42
C LYS A 14 14.39 -5.53 8.04
N ALA A 15 15.34 -6.44 7.81
CA ALA A 15 16.71 -6.33 8.32
C ALA A 15 17.45 -5.07 7.84
N ARG A 16 17.02 -4.49 6.72
CA ARG A 16 17.58 -3.25 6.14
C ARG A 16 16.76 -1.99 6.41
N GLY A 17 15.68 -2.06 7.18
CA GLY A 17 14.79 -0.90 7.39
C GLY A 17 14.10 -0.41 6.11
N LEU A 18 13.93 -1.29 5.13
CA LEU A 18 13.26 -1.01 3.85
C LEU A 18 11.78 -1.41 3.86
N PHE A 19 11.36 -2.19 4.85
CA PHE A 19 10.00 -2.69 4.94
C PHE A 19 9.06 -1.66 5.60
N VAL A 20 8.03 -1.21 4.89
CA VAL A 20 7.02 -0.28 5.42
C VAL A 20 5.66 -0.96 5.45
N ARG A 21 5.01 -0.95 6.62
CA ARG A 21 3.61 -1.38 6.72
C ARG A 21 2.71 -0.31 6.10
N ILE A 22 1.80 -0.75 5.25
CA ILE A 22 0.76 0.09 4.64
C ILE A 22 -0.64 -0.44 4.95
N ASP A 23 -0.79 -1.24 6.00
CA ASP A 23 -2.10 -1.71 6.43
C ASP A 23 -2.89 -0.59 7.15
N ARG A 24 -4.16 -0.88 7.45
CA ARG A 24 -5.13 0.06 8.03
C ARG A 24 -4.67 0.73 9.34
N GLY A 25 -3.71 0.14 10.06
CA GLY A 25 -3.14 0.74 11.27
C GLY A 25 -2.12 1.85 11.01
N THR A 26 -1.94 2.28 9.75
CA THR A 26 -0.95 3.29 9.34
C THR A 26 -1.63 4.38 8.51
N LYS A 27 -0.97 5.54 8.35
CA LYS A 27 -1.45 6.62 7.47
C LYS A 27 -1.61 6.19 5.99
N TRP A 28 -0.91 5.13 5.59
CA TRP A 28 -0.95 4.54 4.24
C TRP A 28 -2.04 3.46 4.08
N GLY A 29 -2.84 3.24 5.13
CA GLY A 29 -3.87 2.22 5.14
C GLY A 29 -5.07 2.61 4.29
N ASN A 30 -5.65 1.65 3.57
CA ASN A 30 -6.93 1.87 2.92
C ASN A 30 -8.06 1.97 3.98
N PRO A 31 -8.79 3.10 4.08
CA PRO A 31 -9.88 3.26 5.05
C PRO A 31 -11.16 2.51 4.64
N PHE A 32 -11.28 2.03 3.41
CA PHE A 32 -12.43 1.28 2.90
C PHE A 32 -12.25 -0.23 3.11
N ILE A 33 -13.31 -0.93 3.52
CA ILE A 33 -13.32 -2.34 3.93
C ILE A 33 -14.08 -3.16 2.88
N ILE A 34 -13.44 -4.21 2.34
CA ILE A 34 -14.09 -5.16 1.43
C ILE A 34 -15.29 -5.82 2.14
N GLY A 35 -16.44 -5.86 1.48
CA GLY A 35 -17.69 -6.42 2.01
C GLY A 35 -18.53 -5.42 2.81
N CYS A 36 -17.95 -4.31 3.28
CA CYS A 36 -18.70 -3.21 3.91
C CYS A 36 -18.84 -2.02 2.95
N ASP A 37 -17.73 -1.59 2.34
CA ASP A 37 -17.65 -0.43 1.45
C ASP A 37 -17.68 -0.81 -0.04
N GLY A 38 -17.78 -2.10 -0.35
CA GLY A 38 -17.83 -2.64 -1.71
C GLY A 38 -16.93 -3.85 -1.92
N ASP A 39 -16.78 -4.24 -3.18
CA ASP A 39 -15.86 -5.29 -3.59
C ASP A 39 -14.40 -4.78 -3.66
N ARG A 40 -13.45 -5.67 -4.03
CA ARG A 40 -12.02 -5.32 -4.10
C ARG A 40 -11.76 -4.14 -5.06
N PRO A 41 -12.25 -4.15 -6.31
CA PRO A 41 -12.14 -2.99 -7.19
C PRO A 41 -12.68 -1.71 -6.59
N THR A 42 -13.89 -1.76 -6.02
CA THR A 42 -14.54 -0.58 -5.44
C THR A 42 -13.67 0.05 -4.35
N VAL A 43 -13.18 -0.73 -3.40
CA VAL A 43 -12.39 -0.17 -2.30
C VAL A 43 -11.01 0.31 -2.72
N ILE A 44 -10.43 -0.24 -3.81
CA ILE A 44 -9.14 0.22 -4.35
C ILE A 44 -9.32 1.53 -5.11
N TYR A 45 -10.36 1.63 -5.95
CA TYR A 45 -10.67 2.87 -6.65
C TYR A 45 -11.03 4.01 -5.67
N ARG A 46 -11.83 3.71 -4.65
CA ARG A 46 -12.10 4.68 -3.58
C ARG A 46 -10.83 5.12 -2.85
N TYR A 47 -9.85 4.22 -2.68
CA TYR A 47 -8.57 4.58 -2.08
C TYR A 47 -7.75 5.51 -2.97
N GLU A 48 -7.72 5.27 -4.28
CA GLU A 48 -7.10 6.16 -5.24
C GLU A 48 -7.71 7.58 -5.17
N GLU A 49 -9.05 7.68 -5.18
CA GLU A 49 -9.72 8.97 -5.00
C GLU A 49 -9.42 9.61 -3.63
N HIS A 50 -9.38 8.82 -2.56
CA HIS A 50 -9.04 9.31 -1.21
C HIS A 50 -7.62 9.89 -1.18
N LEU A 51 -6.66 9.21 -1.80
CA LEU A 51 -5.29 9.67 -1.90
C LEU A 51 -5.19 10.96 -2.71
N ALA A 52 -5.87 11.04 -3.85
CA ALA A 52 -5.90 12.24 -4.71
C ALA A 52 -6.51 13.47 -4.01
N ARG A 53 -7.50 13.26 -3.14
CA ARG A 53 -8.13 14.34 -2.35
C ARG A 53 -7.38 14.68 -1.06
N ASN A 54 -6.44 13.84 -0.62
CA ASN A 54 -5.68 14.04 0.61
C ASN A 54 -4.28 14.60 0.30
N GLY A 55 -4.20 15.92 0.15
CA GLY A 55 -2.94 16.60 -0.19
C GLY A 55 -1.80 16.33 0.79
N SER A 56 -2.09 16.15 2.09
CA SER A 56 -1.06 15.82 3.09
C SER A 56 -0.48 14.42 2.91
N LEU A 57 -1.32 13.44 2.57
CA LEU A 57 -0.89 12.07 2.33
C LEU A 57 -0.12 11.97 1.00
N LEU A 58 -0.58 12.69 -0.02
CA LEU A 58 0.09 12.76 -1.31
C LEU A 58 1.47 13.43 -1.20
N ALA A 59 1.59 14.52 -0.44
CA ALA A 59 2.87 15.18 -0.20
C ALA A 59 3.87 14.29 0.55
N ALA A 60 3.38 13.37 1.41
CA ALA A 60 4.21 12.42 2.12
C ALA A 60 4.66 11.22 1.26
N LEU A 61 4.17 11.07 0.02
CA LEU A 61 4.32 9.83 -0.75
C LEU A 61 5.79 9.43 -0.93
N GLY A 62 6.69 10.42 -1.09
CA GLY A 62 8.14 10.20 -1.21
C GLY A 62 8.77 9.40 -0.07
N GLU A 63 8.16 9.34 1.12
CA GLU A 63 8.60 8.48 2.23
C GLU A 63 8.64 6.97 1.86
N LEU A 64 7.83 6.58 0.86
CA LEU A 64 7.69 5.20 0.39
C LEU A 64 8.65 4.85 -0.76
N ALA A 65 9.38 5.82 -1.31
CA ALA A 65 10.30 5.58 -2.42
C ALA A 65 11.40 4.59 -2.02
N GLY A 66 11.62 3.56 -2.85
CA GLY A 66 12.59 2.49 -2.59
C GLY A 66 12.22 1.55 -1.44
N LYS A 67 11.00 1.63 -0.90
CA LYS A 67 10.54 0.77 0.20
C LYS A 67 9.74 -0.43 -0.32
N ALA A 68 9.80 -1.52 0.44
CA ALA A 68 8.93 -2.68 0.25
C ALA A 68 7.61 -2.48 1.02
N LEU A 69 6.50 -2.40 0.28
CA LEU A 69 5.19 -2.08 0.84
C LEU A 69 4.46 -3.32 1.36
N GLY A 70 4.17 -3.32 2.66
CA GLY A 70 3.57 -4.43 3.38
C GLY A 70 2.07 -4.31 3.58
N CYS A 71 1.26 -5.08 2.83
CA CYS A 71 -0.18 -5.19 3.04
C CYS A 71 -0.65 -6.64 3.25
N TRP A 72 -1.83 -6.83 3.85
CA TRP A 72 -2.49 -8.14 3.98
C TRP A 72 -3.23 -8.59 2.71
N CYS A 73 -3.52 -7.66 1.80
CA CYS A 73 -4.20 -7.95 0.54
C CYS A 73 -3.30 -8.60 -0.51
N ALA A 74 -2.03 -8.17 -0.56
CA ALA A 74 -1.02 -8.74 -1.46
C ALA A 74 -0.87 -10.26 -1.26
N PRO A 75 -0.68 -11.05 -2.33
CA PRO A 75 -0.36 -10.63 -3.70
C PRO A 75 -1.57 -10.36 -4.60
N ARG A 76 -2.81 -10.41 -4.08
CA ARG A 76 -3.97 -9.95 -4.87
C ARG A 76 -3.89 -8.43 -5.02
N TRP A 77 -4.60 -7.91 -6.02
CA TRP A 77 -4.71 -6.46 -6.25
C TRP A 77 -5.01 -5.72 -4.93
N CYS A 78 -4.19 -4.70 -4.68
CA CYS A 78 -3.98 -4.06 -3.41
C CYS A 78 -3.89 -2.55 -3.61
N HIS A 79 -4.24 -1.78 -2.59
CA HIS A 79 -4.03 -0.33 -2.60
C HIS A 79 -2.55 0.09 -2.64
N GLY A 80 -1.64 -0.82 -2.28
CA GLY A 80 -0.21 -0.61 -2.44
C GLY A 80 0.23 -0.50 -3.90
N ASP A 81 -0.54 -1.10 -4.83
CA ASP A 81 -0.29 -0.98 -6.26
C ASP A 81 -0.57 0.45 -6.75
N ILE A 82 -1.55 1.15 -6.16
CA ILE A 82 -1.82 2.57 -6.45
C ILE A 82 -0.68 3.46 -5.93
N LEU A 83 -0.22 3.22 -4.69
CA LEU A 83 0.90 3.97 -4.11
C LEU A 83 2.18 3.79 -4.96
N ALA A 84 2.49 2.55 -5.34
CA ALA A 84 3.63 2.26 -6.21
C ALA A 84 3.44 2.87 -7.61
N GLY A 85 2.24 2.79 -8.16
CA GLY A 85 1.90 3.38 -9.45
C GLY A 85 2.21 4.88 -9.50
N ILE A 86 1.79 5.65 -8.49
CA ILE A 86 2.05 7.11 -8.45
C ILE A 86 3.53 7.40 -8.20
N LEU A 87 4.20 6.63 -7.34
CA LEU A 87 5.63 6.80 -7.03
C LEU A 87 6.54 6.64 -8.23
N TYR A 88 6.18 5.74 -9.14
CA TYR A 88 7.03 5.31 -10.25
C TYR A 88 6.43 5.61 -11.63
N ALA A 89 5.26 6.26 -11.70
CA ALA A 89 4.72 6.82 -12.94
C ALA A 89 5.58 8.01 -13.37
N GLY A 90 6.46 7.78 -14.34
CA GLY A 90 7.46 8.74 -14.80
C GLY A 90 8.88 8.18 -14.93
N LEU A 91 9.09 6.90 -14.58
CA LEU A 91 10.19 6.08 -15.11
C LEU A 91 9.85 5.53 -16.51
#